data_AF-A0A7Z9T137-F1
#
_entry.id   AF-A0A7Z9T137-F1
#
_cell.length_a   1.000
_cell.length_b   1.000
_cell.length_c   1.000
_cell.angle_alpha   90.00
_cell.angle_beta   90.00
_cell.angle_gamma   90.00
#
_symmetry.space_group_name_H-M   'P 1'
#
loop_
_entity.id
_entity.type
_entity.pdbx_description
1 polymer ?
#
loop_
_entity_poly.entity_id
_entity_poly.type
_entity_poly.pdbx_seq_one_letter_code
_entity_poly.pdbx_strand_id
1 'polypeptide(L)'
;MVAPGFSPKRLLNLTPQIRKRCVDILAKISGKGECEFISSVAAELPIQMLAELFGVAQRDRTKLLEWSSAIIGGEDPDMRVDTDHVVTVLTELYQYAIDLHQKRREEPGDDLISMLANTEVEGKLMDMNDYVSAFILLIVAGNETTRNSISGGVLALSQHPEERQKLLEDPSLIDSAVDEIIRWVHPVIYMGRTALEDIKLGDKNIKKGDRLILWYMSGNRDEDKWEDPFSFNVTRNGPRHLSFGYGQHLCIGRRLAETMLKVCIEELLKRFPDFEVKGEVKRMRSNFLNSIKHMEVHYSG
;
A
#
# COMPACT_ATOMS: atom_id res chain seq x y z
N MET A 1 14.51 4.48 15.04
CA MET A 1 13.37 5.01 14.25
C MET A 1 13.65 4.82 12.77
N VAL A 2 12.69 4.35 11.98
CA VAL A 2 12.84 4.09 10.53
C VAL A 2 12.66 5.38 9.68
N ALA A 3 12.29 6.50 10.30
CA ALA A 3 11.96 7.77 9.65
C ALA A 3 13.01 8.34 8.65
N PRO A 4 14.33 8.24 8.86
CA PRO A 4 15.32 8.86 7.96
C PRO A 4 15.28 8.34 6.51
N GLY A 5 14.94 7.06 6.31
CA GLY A 5 14.85 6.41 5.00
C GLY A 5 13.66 6.85 4.16
N PHE A 6 12.67 7.48 4.81
CA PHE A 6 11.48 8.04 4.18
C PHE A 6 11.49 9.57 4.18
N SER A 7 12.68 10.19 4.29
CA SER A 7 12.81 11.64 4.29
C SER A 7 12.29 12.26 2.96
N PRO A 8 11.68 13.46 3.00
CA PRO A 8 11.13 14.10 1.80
C PRO A 8 12.12 14.23 0.64
N LYS A 9 13.39 14.52 0.94
CA LYS A 9 14.46 14.64 -0.08
C LYS A 9 14.67 13.33 -0.83
N ARG A 10 14.66 12.20 -0.12
CA ARG A 10 14.84 10.88 -0.73
C ARG A 10 13.64 10.48 -1.58
N LEU A 11 12.43 10.77 -1.10
CA LEU A 11 11.19 10.52 -1.85
C LEU A 11 11.11 11.34 -3.15
N LEU A 12 11.54 12.61 -3.15
CA LEU A 12 11.57 13.45 -4.36
C LEU A 12 12.44 12.84 -5.46
N ASN A 13 13.55 12.19 -5.10
CA ASN A 13 14.44 11.53 -6.05
C ASN A 13 13.83 10.25 -6.66
N LEU A 14 12.79 9.69 -6.03
CA LEU A 14 12.12 8.47 -6.51
C LEU A 14 11.03 8.78 -7.55
N THR A 15 10.44 9.98 -7.57
CA THR A 15 9.33 10.32 -8.48
C THR A 15 9.62 10.05 -9.96
N PRO A 16 10.80 10.42 -10.53
CA PRO A 16 11.12 10.08 -11.91
C PRO A 16 11.17 8.57 -12.16
N GLN A 17 11.68 7.80 -11.19
CA GLN A 17 11.75 6.34 -11.29
C GLN A 17 10.36 5.69 -11.18
N ILE A 18 9.50 6.18 -10.28
CA ILE A 18 8.10 5.75 -10.14
C ILE A 18 7.38 5.94 -11.47
N ARG A 19 7.51 7.13 -12.09
CA ARG A 19 6.89 7.41 -13.40
C ARG A 19 7.43 6.51 -14.49
N LYS A 20 8.74 6.36 -14.59
CA LYS A 20 9.34 5.45 -15.58
C LYS A 20 8.78 4.03 -15.44
N ARG A 21 8.79 3.47 -14.23
CA ARG A 21 8.28 2.11 -13.97
C ARG A 21 6.80 2.00 -14.30
N CYS A 22 5.99 2.99 -13.91
CA CYS A 22 4.57 3.02 -14.25
C CYS A 22 4.35 3.01 -15.77
N VAL A 23 5.05 3.86 -16.51
CA VAL A 23 4.99 3.89 -17.99
C VAL A 23 5.41 2.55 -18.60
N ASP A 24 6.51 1.95 -18.11
CA ASP A 24 7.01 0.65 -18.57
C ASP A 24 6.01 -0.49 -18.29
N ILE A 25 5.33 -0.45 -17.14
CA ILE A 25 4.27 -1.40 -16.76
C ILE A 25 3.07 -1.25 -17.71
N LEU A 26 2.55 -0.03 -17.88
CA LEU A 26 1.40 0.24 -18.75
C LEU A 26 1.71 -0.04 -20.23
N ALA A 27 2.97 0.10 -20.65
CA ALA A 27 3.40 -0.26 -22.00
C ALA A 27 3.23 -1.76 -22.31
N LYS A 28 3.41 -2.64 -21.33
CA LYS A 28 3.27 -4.09 -21.51
C LYS A 28 1.82 -4.55 -21.75
N ILE A 29 0.85 -3.68 -21.43
CA ILE A 29 -0.58 -4.00 -21.57
C ILE A 29 -1.24 -3.24 -22.73
N SER A 30 -0.51 -2.32 -23.36
CA SER A 30 -1.02 -1.55 -24.52
C SER A 30 -1.29 -2.44 -25.72
N GLY A 31 -2.31 -2.08 -26.52
CA GLY A 31 -2.73 -2.88 -27.67
C GLY A 31 -3.37 -4.24 -27.36
N LYS A 32 -3.50 -4.63 -26.08
CA LYS A 32 -4.18 -5.89 -25.71
C LYS A 32 -5.70 -5.78 -25.64
N GLY A 33 -6.24 -4.57 -25.44
CA GLY A 33 -7.68 -4.32 -25.26
C GLY A 33 -8.22 -4.68 -23.87
N GLU A 34 -7.56 -5.61 -23.16
CA GLU A 34 -7.92 -6.03 -21.81
C GLU A 34 -6.70 -6.54 -21.02
N CYS A 35 -6.79 -6.53 -19.70
CA CYS A 35 -5.82 -7.19 -18.83
C CYS A 35 -6.40 -7.63 -17.47
N GLU A 36 -5.76 -8.62 -16.86
CA GLU A 36 -5.88 -8.87 -15.43
C GLU A 36 -5.09 -7.79 -14.68
N PHE A 37 -5.79 -6.79 -14.17
CA PHE A 37 -5.18 -5.52 -13.72
C PHE A 37 -4.35 -5.68 -12.45
N ILE A 38 -4.70 -6.64 -11.60
CA ILE A 38 -4.05 -6.84 -10.31
C ILE A 38 -2.60 -7.28 -10.51
N SER A 39 -2.39 -8.38 -11.22
CA SER A 39 -1.07 -8.93 -11.54
C SER A 39 -0.32 -8.11 -12.59
N SER A 40 -1.02 -7.50 -13.55
CA SER A 40 -0.37 -6.79 -14.65
C SER A 40 0.07 -5.37 -14.28
N VAL A 41 -0.61 -4.71 -13.32
CA VAL A 41 -0.37 -3.29 -13.00
C VAL A 41 -0.30 -3.04 -11.50
N ALA A 42 -1.37 -3.32 -10.76
CA ALA A 42 -1.52 -2.85 -9.37
C ALA A 42 -0.48 -3.45 -8.41
N ALA A 43 -0.06 -4.71 -8.64
CA ALA A 43 0.97 -5.36 -7.84
C ALA A 43 2.40 -5.03 -8.30
N GLU A 44 2.61 -4.70 -9.58
CA GLU A 44 3.95 -4.51 -10.14
C GLU A 44 4.61 -3.21 -9.68
N LEU A 45 3.87 -2.09 -9.63
CA LEU A 45 4.49 -0.82 -9.25
C LEU A 45 4.95 -0.82 -7.77
N PRO A 46 4.12 -1.18 -6.78
CA PRO A 46 4.54 -1.21 -5.38
C PRO A 46 5.71 -2.16 -5.13
N ILE A 47 5.69 -3.36 -5.73
CA ILE A 47 6.75 -4.34 -5.48
C ILE A 47 8.10 -3.93 -6.11
N GLN A 48 8.08 -3.31 -7.29
CA GLN A 48 9.29 -2.76 -7.90
C GLN A 48 9.88 -1.62 -7.05
N MET A 49 9.03 -0.77 -6.49
CA MET A 49 9.47 0.31 -5.61
C MET A 49 9.95 -0.20 -4.25
N LEU A 50 9.34 -1.25 -3.71
CA LEU A 50 9.81 -1.91 -2.49
C LEU A 50 11.20 -2.51 -2.68
N ALA A 51 11.42 -3.21 -3.81
CA ALA A 51 12.73 -3.75 -4.13
C ALA A 51 13.80 -2.65 -4.24
N GLU A 52 13.47 -1.52 -4.88
CA GLU A 52 14.35 -0.35 -4.94
C GLU A 52 14.67 0.20 -3.54
N LEU A 53 13.64 0.41 -2.72
CA LEU A 53 13.81 0.90 -1.34
C LEU A 53 14.67 -0.01 -0.50
N PHE A 54 14.57 -1.33 -0.69
CA PHE A 54 15.34 -2.30 0.09
C PHE A 54 16.74 -2.55 -0.48
N GLY A 55 17.07 -1.99 -1.64
CA GLY A 55 18.31 -2.31 -2.34
C GLY A 55 18.36 -3.77 -2.83
N VAL A 56 17.18 -4.36 -3.04
CA VAL A 56 17.00 -5.71 -3.59
C VAL A 56 17.03 -5.62 -5.11
N ALA A 57 17.71 -6.57 -5.75
CA ALA A 57 17.77 -6.62 -7.20
C ALA A 57 16.36 -6.80 -7.78
N GLN A 58 16.03 -6.06 -8.83
CA GLN A 58 14.69 -6.08 -9.44
C GLN A 58 14.26 -7.47 -9.95
N ARG A 59 15.21 -8.37 -10.23
CA ARG A 59 14.93 -9.77 -10.57
C ARG A 59 14.38 -10.59 -9.39
N ASP A 60 14.70 -10.20 -8.17
CA ASP A 60 14.31 -10.89 -6.94
C ASP A 60 13.00 -10.31 -6.36
N ARG A 61 12.40 -9.29 -6.99
CA ARG A 61 11.18 -8.63 -6.51
C ARG A 61 9.99 -9.59 -6.36
N THR A 62 9.92 -10.63 -7.17
CA THR A 62 8.83 -11.62 -7.11
C THR A 62 8.89 -12.44 -5.81
N LYS A 63 10.08 -12.63 -5.23
CA LYS A 63 10.22 -13.26 -3.91
C LYS A 63 9.55 -12.41 -2.82
N LEU A 64 9.75 -11.09 -2.86
CA LEU A 64 9.10 -10.17 -1.93
C LEU A 64 7.56 -10.26 -2.03
N LEU A 65 7.03 -10.41 -3.25
CA LEU A 65 5.59 -10.56 -3.49
C LEU A 65 5.06 -11.90 -2.95
N GLU A 66 5.79 -12.99 -3.22
CA GLU A 66 5.45 -14.34 -2.74
C GLU A 66 5.43 -14.38 -1.22
N TRP A 67 6.45 -13.83 -0.57
CA TRP A 67 6.51 -13.76 0.89
C TRP A 67 5.39 -12.91 1.48
N SER A 68 5.10 -11.73 0.91
CA SER A 68 3.95 -10.90 1.32
C SER A 68 2.63 -11.67 1.22
N SER A 69 2.44 -12.38 0.12
CA SER A 69 1.22 -13.14 -0.17
C SER A 69 1.05 -14.33 0.78
N ALA A 70 2.13 -15.04 1.11
CA ALA A 70 2.09 -16.16 2.05
C ALA A 70 1.73 -15.70 3.48
N ILE A 71 2.20 -14.52 3.90
CA ILE A 71 1.88 -13.96 5.22
C ILE A 71 0.40 -13.56 5.32
N ILE A 72 -0.15 -12.98 4.26
CA ILE A 72 -1.49 -12.36 4.27
C ILE A 72 -2.60 -13.30 3.78
N GLY A 73 -2.29 -14.22 2.87
CA GLY A 73 -3.25 -15.05 2.16
C GLY A 73 -3.81 -16.24 2.96
N GLY A 74 -3.28 -16.53 4.14
CA GLY A 74 -3.62 -17.75 4.89
C GLY A 74 -5.10 -17.90 5.29
N GLU A 75 -5.84 -16.79 5.40
CA GLU A 75 -7.28 -16.79 5.72
C GLU A 75 -8.19 -16.86 4.47
N ASP A 76 -7.64 -16.70 3.26
CA ASP A 76 -8.40 -16.74 2.00
C ASP A 76 -8.33 -18.14 1.37
N PRO A 77 -9.46 -18.84 1.15
CA PRO A 77 -9.46 -20.19 0.59
C PRO A 77 -8.80 -20.33 -0.79
N ASP A 78 -8.82 -19.29 -1.62
CA ASP A 78 -8.26 -19.32 -2.97
C ASP A 78 -6.76 -18.97 -2.99
N MET A 79 -6.24 -18.39 -1.90
CA MET A 79 -4.82 -18.03 -1.76
C MET A 79 -4.07 -18.89 -0.75
N ARG A 80 -4.80 -19.66 0.07
CA ARG A 80 -4.21 -20.54 1.07
C ARG A 80 -3.42 -21.66 0.39
N VAL A 81 -2.12 -21.63 0.63
CA VAL A 81 -1.16 -22.69 0.28
C VAL A 81 -1.03 -23.70 1.43
N ASP A 82 -0.42 -24.86 1.15
CA ASP A 82 -0.20 -25.88 2.16
C ASP A 82 0.81 -25.42 3.23
N THR A 83 0.71 -26.01 4.43
CA THR A 83 1.52 -25.61 5.58
C THR A 83 3.02 -25.76 5.31
N ASP A 84 3.45 -26.78 4.57
CA ASP A 84 4.86 -27.06 4.30
C ASP A 84 5.44 -25.99 3.36
N HIS A 85 4.66 -25.53 2.38
CA HIS A 85 5.01 -24.41 1.54
C HIS A 85 5.11 -23.10 2.34
N VAL A 86 4.18 -22.81 3.27
CA VAL A 86 4.28 -21.62 4.15
C VAL A 86 5.58 -21.67 4.96
N VAL A 87 5.91 -22.82 5.56
CA VAL A 87 7.15 -22.99 6.34
C VAL A 87 8.39 -22.78 5.47
N THR A 88 8.38 -23.29 4.23
CA THR A 88 9.46 -23.10 3.26
C THR A 88 9.64 -21.63 2.92
N VAL A 89 8.56 -20.95 2.54
CA VAL A 89 8.54 -19.52 2.20
C VAL A 89 9.05 -18.65 3.35
N LEU A 90 8.58 -18.90 4.57
CA LEU A 90 9.03 -18.14 5.74
C LEU A 90 10.51 -18.43 6.03
N THR A 91 10.98 -19.67 5.91
CA THR A 91 12.39 -20.00 6.10
C THR A 91 13.28 -19.26 5.09
N GLU A 92 12.89 -19.25 3.82
CA GLU A 92 13.59 -18.51 2.78
C GLU A 92 13.62 -16.99 3.04
N LEU A 93 12.48 -16.41 3.44
CA LEU A 93 12.40 -15.00 3.82
C LEU A 93 13.38 -14.68 4.96
N TYR A 94 13.40 -15.52 6.01
CA TYR A 94 14.25 -15.29 7.18
C TYR A 94 15.72 -15.33 6.79
N GLN A 95 16.13 -16.34 6.03
CA GLN A 95 17.51 -16.45 5.57
C GLN A 95 17.90 -15.26 4.69
N TYR A 96 17.04 -14.89 3.73
CA TYR A 96 17.31 -13.76 2.84
C TYR A 96 17.43 -12.43 3.60
N ALA A 97 16.57 -12.20 4.60
CA ALA A 97 16.63 -11.01 5.42
C ALA A 97 17.97 -10.91 6.16
N ILE A 98 18.43 -12.01 6.77
CA ILE A 98 19.71 -12.10 7.48
C ILE A 98 20.88 -11.86 6.53
N ASP A 99 20.90 -12.52 5.37
CA ASP A 99 21.97 -12.38 4.39
C ASP A 99 22.07 -10.94 3.88
N LEU A 100 20.92 -10.31 3.59
CA LEU A 100 20.87 -8.93 3.15
C LEU A 100 21.33 -7.97 4.23
N HIS A 101 20.97 -8.22 5.51
CA HIS A 101 21.46 -7.45 6.64
C HIS A 101 22.98 -7.52 6.74
N GLN A 102 23.56 -8.73 6.76
CA GLN A 102 25.00 -8.93 6.86
C GLN A 102 25.74 -8.24 5.72
N LYS A 103 25.25 -8.42 4.48
CA LYS A 103 25.80 -7.73 3.33
C LYS A 103 25.79 -6.21 3.50
N ARG A 104 24.73 -5.62 4.04
CA ARG A 104 24.64 -4.16 4.25
C ARG A 104 25.39 -3.64 5.47
N ARG A 105 25.80 -4.52 6.39
CA ARG A 105 26.77 -4.18 7.44
C ARG A 105 28.18 -4.03 6.86
N GLU A 106 28.55 -4.89 5.92
CA GLU A 106 29.86 -4.89 5.28
C GLU A 106 29.97 -3.85 4.16
N GLU A 107 28.92 -3.74 3.35
CA GLU A 107 28.83 -2.84 2.20
C GLU A 107 27.55 -1.99 2.28
N PRO A 108 27.54 -0.92 3.10
CA PRO A 108 26.39 -0.04 3.21
C PRO A 108 26.06 0.65 1.88
N GLY A 109 24.79 0.60 1.47
CA GLY A 109 24.25 1.34 0.33
C GLY A 109 23.35 2.50 0.76
N ASP A 110 22.77 3.20 -0.21
CA ASP A 110 21.70 4.17 0.02
C ASP A 110 20.32 3.48 -0.11
N ASP A 111 20.09 2.45 0.70
CA ASP A 111 18.83 1.70 0.80
C ASP A 111 18.33 1.63 2.26
N LEU A 112 17.07 1.22 2.45
CA LEU A 112 16.42 1.13 3.74
C LEU A 112 17.06 0.07 4.63
N ILE A 113 17.56 -1.02 4.04
CA ILE A 113 18.17 -2.11 4.78
C ILE A 113 19.52 -1.70 5.34
N SER A 114 20.30 -0.93 4.58
CA SER A 114 21.53 -0.30 5.04
C SER A 114 21.28 0.64 6.20
N MET A 115 20.18 1.39 6.16
CA MET A 115 19.79 2.24 7.28
C MET A 115 19.39 1.40 8.52
N LEU A 116 18.56 0.37 8.37
CA LEU A 116 18.15 -0.48 9.48
C LEU A 116 19.33 -1.23 10.11
N ALA A 117 20.25 -1.74 9.30
CA ALA A 117 21.41 -2.51 9.75
C ALA A 117 22.48 -1.64 10.46
N ASN A 118 22.58 -0.35 10.13
CA ASN A 118 23.67 0.50 10.59
C ASN A 118 23.24 1.64 11.53
N THR A 119 21.94 1.83 11.78
CA THR A 119 21.46 2.88 12.68
C THR A 119 21.53 2.42 14.13
N GLU A 120 22.21 3.19 14.97
CA GLU A 120 22.19 3.02 16.41
C GLU A 120 21.12 3.89 17.07
N VAL A 121 20.41 3.31 18.05
CA VAL A 121 19.49 4.00 18.95
C VAL A 121 20.02 3.81 20.36
N GLU A 122 20.28 4.90 21.07
CA GLU A 122 20.87 4.87 22.42
C GLU A 122 22.20 4.06 22.47
N GLY A 123 23.00 4.18 21.41
CA GLY A 123 24.29 3.48 21.28
C GLY A 123 24.19 1.97 21.01
N LYS A 124 23.01 1.47 20.63
CA LYS A 124 22.78 0.07 20.29
C LYS A 124 22.23 -0.08 18.88
N LEU A 125 22.77 -1.04 18.14
CA LEU A 125 22.18 -1.51 16.89
C LEU A 125 20.87 -2.26 17.16
N MET A 126 20.04 -2.35 16.13
CA MET A 126 18.85 -3.18 16.14
C MET A 126 19.22 -4.66 16.30
N ASP A 127 18.52 -5.38 17.18
CA ASP A 127 18.69 -6.84 17.29
C ASP A 127 18.24 -7.53 16.00
N MET A 128 18.80 -8.71 15.71
CA MET A 128 18.47 -9.44 14.49
C MET A 128 16.98 -9.82 14.41
N ASN A 129 16.34 -10.17 15.53
CA ASN A 129 14.91 -10.50 15.53
C ASN A 129 14.04 -9.28 15.27
N ASP A 130 14.40 -8.13 15.83
CA ASP A 130 13.72 -6.86 15.58
C ASP A 130 13.90 -6.44 14.11
N TYR A 131 15.09 -6.63 13.55
CA TYR A 131 15.36 -6.38 12.13
C TYR A 131 14.51 -7.26 11.22
N VAL A 132 14.47 -8.58 11.46
CA VAL A 132 13.65 -9.49 10.64
C VAL A 132 12.17 -9.16 10.77
N SER A 133 11.70 -8.82 11.98
CA SER A 133 10.33 -8.37 12.22
C SER A 133 10.01 -7.08 11.46
N ALA A 134 10.93 -6.11 11.46
CA ALA A 134 10.80 -4.87 10.70
C ALA A 134 10.80 -5.12 9.18
N PHE A 135 11.66 -6.02 8.70
CA PHE A 135 11.72 -6.43 7.30
C PHE A 135 10.39 -7.03 6.83
N ILE A 136 9.83 -7.98 7.59
CA ILE A 136 8.52 -8.59 7.34
C ILE A 136 7.42 -7.53 7.33
N LEU A 137 7.39 -6.66 8.35
CA LEU A 137 6.41 -5.58 8.45
C LEU A 137 6.44 -4.68 7.21
N LEU A 138 7.63 -4.27 6.77
CA LEU A 138 7.82 -3.36 5.66
C LEU A 138 7.45 -3.99 4.31
N ILE A 139 7.68 -5.30 4.12
CA ILE A 139 7.24 -6.02 2.92
C ILE A 139 5.72 -5.97 2.79
N VAL A 140 5.02 -6.40 3.84
CA VAL A 140 3.56 -6.46 3.85
C VAL A 140 2.96 -5.06 3.72
N ALA A 141 3.45 -4.11 4.53
CA ALA A 141 2.91 -2.76 4.58
C ALA A 141 3.15 -1.98 3.28
N GLY A 142 4.33 -2.14 2.67
CA GLY A 142 4.73 -1.42 1.45
C GLY A 142 4.04 -1.93 0.18
N ASN A 143 3.65 -3.21 0.16
CA ASN A 143 3.06 -3.83 -1.02
C ASN A 143 1.53 -3.74 -1.04
N GLU A 144 0.84 -4.40 -0.09
CA GLU A 144 -0.60 -4.65 -0.18
C GLU A 144 -1.44 -3.37 -0.15
N THR A 145 -1.07 -2.42 0.71
CA THR A 145 -1.86 -1.19 0.90
C THR A 145 -1.86 -0.30 -0.34
N THR A 146 -0.71 -0.15 -1.00
CA THR A 146 -0.58 0.66 -2.22
C THR A 146 -1.27 -0.04 -3.40
N ARG A 147 -1.05 -1.35 -3.57
CA ARG A 147 -1.72 -2.15 -4.59
C ARG A 147 -3.24 -1.99 -4.51
N ASN A 148 -3.79 -2.09 -3.31
CA ASN A 148 -5.22 -1.97 -3.08
C ASN A 148 -5.74 -0.55 -3.33
N SER A 149 -4.95 0.48 -3.01
CA SER A 149 -5.30 1.86 -3.35
C SER A 149 -5.36 2.07 -4.86
N ILE A 150 -4.41 1.50 -5.61
CA ILE A 150 -4.38 1.56 -7.07
C ILE A 150 -5.58 0.83 -7.68
N SER A 151 -5.78 -0.44 -7.32
CA SER A 151 -6.89 -1.24 -7.87
C SER A 151 -8.25 -0.71 -7.45
N GLY A 152 -8.40 -0.31 -6.18
CA GLY A 152 -9.63 0.30 -5.67
C GLY A 152 -9.93 1.65 -6.30
N GLY A 153 -8.91 2.45 -6.61
CA GLY A 153 -9.06 3.73 -7.32
C GLY A 153 -9.54 3.53 -8.76
N VAL A 154 -8.97 2.56 -9.48
CA VAL A 154 -9.42 2.19 -10.83
C VAL A 154 -10.86 1.68 -10.80
N LEU A 155 -11.22 0.85 -9.82
CA LEU A 155 -12.59 0.41 -9.64
C LEU A 155 -13.54 1.59 -9.38
N ALA A 156 -13.17 2.51 -8.47
CA ALA A 156 -14.00 3.67 -8.16
C ALA A 156 -14.20 4.57 -9.37
N LEU A 157 -13.14 4.88 -10.12
CA LEU A 157 -13.21 5.70 -11.34
C LEU A 157 -13.95 5.01 -12.49
N SER A 158 -13.95 3.67 -12.54
CA SER A 158 -14.78 2.94 -13.50
C SER A 158 -16.26 2.94 -13.11
N GLN A 159 -16.58 2.96 -11.81
CA GLN A 159 -17.95 3.01 -11.30
C GLN A 159 -18.55 4.42 -11.33
N HIS A 160 -17.70 5.46 -11.39
CA HIS A 160 -18.05 6.87 -11.39
C HIS A 160 -17.40 7.57 -12.61
N PRO A 161 -17.84 7.25 -13.84
CA PRO A 161 -17.24 7.81 -15.06
C PRO A 161 -17.32 9.34 -15.12
N GLU A 162 -18.30 9.96 -14.46
CA GLU A 162 -18.42 11.42 -14.31
C GLU A 162 -17.26 12.02 -13.50
N GLU A 163 -16.80 11.33 -12.45
CA GLU A 163 -15.64 11.76 -11.67
C GLU A 163 -14.34 11.55 -12.46
N ARG A 164 -14.26 10.47 -13.25
CA ARG A 164 -13.16 10.25 -14.19
C ARG A 164 -13.10 11.35 -15.25
N GLN A 165 -14.24 11.75 -15.79
CA GLN A 165 -14.32 12.79 -16.81
C GLN A 165 -13.76 14.13 -16.29
N LYS A 166 -14.06 14.50 -15.04
CA LYS A 166 -13.46 15.69 -14.40
C LYS A 166 -11.93 15.64 -14.39
N LEU A 167 -11.33 14.48 -14.12
CA LEU A 167 -9.87 14.32 -14.12
C LEU A 167 -9.25 14.39 -15.52
N LEU A 168 -9.97 13.95 -16.54
CA LEU A 168 -9.54 14.08 -17.93
C LEU A 168 -9.59 15.54 -18.40
N GLU A 169 -10.63 16.28 -17.99
CA GLU A 169 -10.80 17.70 -18.31
C GLU A 169 -9.86 18.61 -17.53
N ASP A 170 -9.61 18.29 -16.25
CA ASP A 170 -8.72 19.05 -15.37
C ASP A 170 -7.78 18.12 -14.58
N PRO A 171 -6.59 17.83 -15.12
CA PRO A 171 -5.57 17.04 -14.43
C PRO A 171 -5.04 17.68 -13.13
N SER A 172 -5.33 18.96 -12.84
CA SER A 172 -4.92 19.58 -11.58
C SER A 172 -5.69 19.00 -10.37
N LEU A 173 -6.82 18.34 -10.61
CA LEU A 173 -7.63 17.66 -9.61
C LEU A 173 -7.02 16.34 -9.11
N ILE A 174 -5.97 15.82 -9.75
CA ILE A 174 -5.41 14.50 -9.41
C ILE A 174 -4.91 14.43 -7.97
N ASP A 175 -4.35 15.50 -7.41
CA ASP A 175 -3.90 15.52 -6.02
C ASP A 175 -5.07 15.31 -5.05
N SER A 176 -6.20 15.97 -5.30
CA SER A 176 -7.45 15.78 -4.54
C SER A 176 -8.04 14.38 -4.76
N ALA A 177 -7.99 13.88 -6.00
CA ALA A 177 -8.45 12.54 -6.34
C ALA A 177 -7.67 11.44 -5.61
N VAL A 178 -6.36 11.61 -5.43
CA VAL A 178 -5.50 10.67 -4.68
C VAL A 178 -5.96 10.56 -3.23
N ASP A 179 -6.18 11.69 -2.55
CA ASP A 179 -6.70 11.72 -1.18
C ASP A 179 -8.10 11.07 -1.12
N GLU A 180 -8.98 11.38 -2.07
CA GLU A 180 -10.32 10.79 -2.13
C GLU A 180 -10.29 9.27 -2.38
N ILE A 181 -9.46 8.78 -3.30
CA ILE A 181 -9.29 7.35 -3.57
C ILE A 181 -8.85 6.64 -2.29
N ILE A 182 -7.87 7.18 -1.57
CA ILE A 182 -7.36 6.54 -0.35
C ILE A 182 -8.41 6.56 0.77
N ARG A 183 -9.22 7.63 0.89
CA ARG A 183 -10.37 7.70 1.80
C ARG A 183 -11.42 6.66 1.44
N TRP A 184 -11.80 6.60 0.15
CA TRP A 184 -12.86 5.77 -0.40
C TRP A 184 -12.54 4.28 -0.32
N VAL A 185 -11.30 3.90 -0.65
CA VAL A 185 -10.84 2.51 -0.70
C VAL A 185 -10.50 1.97 0.68
N HIS A 186 -9.95 2.81 1.57
CA HIS A 186 -9.50 2.45 2.92
C HIS A 186 -8.78 1.06 2.96
N PRO A 187 -7.57 0.95 2.38
CA PRO A 187 -6.89 -0.33 2.20
C PRO A 187 -6.67 -1.11 3.50
N VAL A 188 -6.43 -0.40 4.61
CA VAL A 188 -6.42 -0.95 5.96
C VAL A 188 -7.75 -0.58 6.63
N ILE A 189 -8.51 -1.59 7.04
CA ILE A 189 -9.87 -1.41 7.56
C ILE A 189 -9.85 -0.84 8.99
N TYR A 190 -8.95 -1.36 9.84
CA TYR A 190 -8.83 -0.94 11.23
C TYR A 190 -7.40 -1.11 11.77
N MET A 191 -7.15 -0.50 12.94
CA MET A 191 -6.01 -0.83 13.79
C MET A 191 -6.44 -0.98 15.25
N GLY A 192 -5.78 -1.89 15.98
CA GLY A 192 -6.03 -2.10 17.41
C GLY A 192 -5.19 -1.18 18.32
N ARG A 193 -5.74 -0.85 19.49
CA ARG A 193 -5.00 -0.24 20.62
C ARG A 193 -5.37 -0.95 21.91
N THR A 194 -4.46 -0.95 22.88
CA THR A 194 -4.71 -1.47 24.23
C THR A 194 -4.74 -0.31 25.21
N ALA A 195 -5.78 -0.22 26.02
CA ALA A 195 -5.87 0.79 27.07
C ALA A 195 -4.80 0.56 28.14
N LEU A 196 -3.99 1.57 28.43
CA LEU A 196 -2.91 1.48 29.44
C LEU A 196 -3.41 1.74 30.87
N GLU A 197 -4.58 2.37 30.99
CA GLU A 197 -5.26 2.72 32.23
C GLU A 197 -6.78 2.72 32.02
N ASP A 198 -7.54 2.77 33.11
CA ASP A 198 -8.99 2.96 33.05
C ASP A 198 -9.29 4.38 32.52
N ILE A 199 -10.06 4.48 31.45
CA ILE A 199 -10.38 5.76 30.79
C ILE A 199 -11.85 5.81 30.37
N LYS A 200 -12.46 7.00 30.47
CA LYS A 200 -13.78 7.26 29.91
C LYS A 200 -13.65 7.85 28.51
N LEU A 201 -14.20 7.17 27.50
CA LEU A 201 -14.22 7.61 26.11
C LEU A 201 -15.69 7.81 25.68
N GLY A 202 -16.10 9.08 25.55
CA GLY A 202 -17.51 9.42 25.35
C GLY A 202 -18.37 8.95 26.54
N ASP A 203 -19.38 8.13 26.26
CA ASP A 203 -20.26 7.52 27.25
C ASP A 203 -19.74 6.16 27.77
N LYS A 204 -18.64 5.63 27.21
CA LYS A 204 -18.11 4.31 27.57
C LYS A 204 -16.98 4.40 28.59
N ASN A 205 -17.00 3.48 29.55
CA ASN A 205 -15.86 3.23 30.43
C ASN A 205 -15.04 2.08 29.85
N ILE A 206 -13.76 2.34 29.61
CA ILE A 206 -12.79 1.39 29.09
C ILE A 206 -11.83 1.03 30.22
N LYS A 207 -11.59 -0.27 30.42
CA LYS A 207 -10.69 -0.76 31.46
C LYS A 207 -9.27 -0.89 30.95
N LYS A 208 -8.30 -0.74 31.85
CA LYS A 208 -6.91 -1.08 31.57
C LYS A 208 -6.83 -2.50 31.02
N GLY A 209 -6.14 -2.66 29.88
CA GLY A 209 -5.97 -3.94 29.19
C GLY A 209 -7.02 -4.21 28.11
N ASP A 210 -8.12 -3.46 28.06
CA ASP A 210 -9.11 -3.61 27.00
C ASP A 210 -8.51 -3.27 25.63
N ARG A 211 -8.92 -4.03 24.61
CA ARG A 211 -8.57 -3.77 23.21
C ARG A 211 -9.65 -2.94 22.55
N LEU A 212 -9.25 -1.80 21.98
CA LEU A 212 -10.10 -0.95 21.16
C LEU A 212 -9.73 -1.13 19.69
N ILE A 213 -10.75 -1.22 18.85
CA ILE A 213 -10.58 -1.25 17.39
C ILE A 213 -10.92 0.12 16.83
N LEU A 214 -9.95 0.72 16.15
CA LEU A 214 -10.10 1.99 15.45
C LEU A 214 -10.49 1.70 14.00
N TRP A 215 -11.80 1.71 13.72
CA TRP A 215 -12.35 1.48 12.38
C TRP A 215 -12.10 2.69 11.47
N TYR A 216 -10.98 2.71 10.76
CA TYR A 216 -10.65 3.79 9.83
C TYR A 216 -11.70 3.95 8.74
N MET A 217 -12.27 2.84 8.26
CA MET A 217 -13.37 2.88 7.29
C MET A 217 -14.58 3.67 7.81
N SER A 218 -14.92 3.54 9.10
CA SER A 218 -16.05 4.24 9.70
C SER A 218 -15.74 5.72 9.87
N GLY A 219 -14.55 6.07 10.38
CA GLY A 219 -14.17 7.48 10.54
C GLY A 219 -14.01 8.24 9.20
N ASN A 220 -13.67 7.53 8.12
CA ASN A 220 -13.65 8.09 6.76
C ASN A 220 -15.06 8.24 6.14
N ARG A 221 -16.09 7.72 6.81
CA ARG A 221 -17.50 7.80 6.41
C ARG A 221 -18.37 8.56 7.44
N ASP A 222 -17.74 9.18 8.43
CA ASP A 222 -18.40 9.89 9.52
C ASP A 222 -19.07 11.18 9.01
N GLU A 223 -20.40 11.21 9.04
CA GLU A 223 -21.25 12.33 8.59
C GLU A 223 -21.04 13.61 9.40
N ASP A 224 -20.52 13.53 10.64
CA ASP A 224 -20.19 14.72 11.44
C ASP A 224 -18.89 15.39 10.98
N LYS A 225 -18.10 14.71 10.13
CA LYS A 225 -16.80 15.19 9.62
C LYS A 225 -16.77 15.35 8.11
N TRP A 226 -17.53 14.55 7.39
CA TRP A 226 -17.55 14.50 5.95
C TRP A 226 -18.94 14.81 5.44
N GLU A 227 -19.07 15.83 4.59
CA GLU A 227 -20.30 16.06 3.84
C GLU A 227 -20.47 14.95 2.79
N ASP A 228 -21.66 14.34 2.71
CA ASP A 228 -21.95 13.21 1.81
C ASP A 228 -20.81 12.15 1.76
N PRO A 229 -20.50 11.50 2.90
CA PRO A 229 -19.33 10.62 2.99
C PRO A 229 -19.43 9.39 2.10
N PHE A 230 -20.65 9.02 1.68
CA PHE A 230 -20.95 7.83 0.91
C PHE A 230 -20.88 8.03 -0.61
N SER A 231 -20.59 9.25 -1.07
CA SER A 231 -20.30 9.54 -2.48
C SER A 231 -18.79 9.65 -2.75
N PHE A 232 -18.36 9.14 -3.90
CA PHE A 232 -17.00 9.29 -4.40
C PHE A 232 -16.92 10.61 -5.17
N ASN A 233 -16.03 11.52 -4.75
CA ASN A 233 -15.93 12.86 -5.33
C ASN A 233 -14.47 13.31 -5.44
N VAL A 234 -13.94 13.39 -6.66
CA VAL A 234 -12.52 13.72 -6.88
C VAL A 234 -12.19 15.19 -6.59
N THR A 235 -13.20 16.05 -6.50
CA THR A 235 -13.05 17.47 -6.15
C THR A 235 -13.24 17.72 -4.65
N ARG A 236 -13.43 16.65 -3.85
CA ARG A 236 -13.69 16.76 -2.42
C ARG A 236 -12.54 17.46 -1.71
N ASN A 237 -12.86 18.60 -1.12
CA ASN A 237 -12.01 19.24 -0.11
C ASN A 237 -12.59 18.92 1.27
N GLY A 238 -11.78 18.37 2.17
CA GLY A 238 -12.27 17.86 3.45
C GLY A 238 -11.19 17.76 4.51
N PRO A 239 -11.53 17.26 5.70
CA PRO A 239 -10.54 16.97 6.71
C PRO A 239 -9.57 15.90 6.21
N ARG A 240 -8.47 15.73 6.94
CA ARG A 240 -7.54 14.65 6.65
C ARG A 240 -8.19 13.29 6.91
N HIS A 241 -8.22 12.41 5.91
CA HIS A 241 -8.67 11.02 6.06
C HIS A 241 -7.77 10.21 7.01
N LEU A 242 -8.34 9.17 7.60
CA LEU A 242 -7.71 8.33 8.63
C LEU A 242 -7.03 7.08 8.07
N SER A 243 -7.04 6.85 6.74
CA SER A 243 -6.49 5.63 6.12
C SER A 243 -4.99 5.43 6.39
N PHE A 244 -4.26 6.50 6.70
CA PHE A 244 -2.85 6.43 7.11
C PHE A 244 -2.64 6.37 8.63
N GLY A 245 -3.71 6.31 9.42
CA GLY A 245 -3.68 6.44 10.86
C GLY A 245 -3.37 7.87 11.33
N TYR A 246 -3.08 8.00 12.62
CA TYR A 246 -2.82 9.28 13.28
C TYR A 246 -1.80 9.12 14.44
N GLY A 247 -1.18 10.22 14.85
CA GLY A 247 -0.23 10.25 15.98
C GLY A 247 1.14 9.66 15.65
N GLN A 248 1.80 9.07 16.65
CA GLN A 248 3.16 8.52 16.53
C GLN A 248 3.27 7.37 15.51
N HIS A 249 2.18 6.64 15.27
CA HIS A 249 2.11 5.56 14.29
C HIS A 249 1.51 6.00 12.95
N LEU A 250 1.57 7.31 12.64
CA LEU A 250 1.20 7.78 11.33
C LEU A 250 2.05 7.06 10.26
N CYS A 251 1.40 6.58 9.19
CA CYS A 251 2.05 5.80 8.14
C CYS A 251 3.32 6.48 7.62
N ILE A 252 4.45 5.81 7.83
CA ILE A 252 5.77 6.27 7.41
C ILE A 252 5.90 6.33 5.88
N GLY A 253 5.19 5.44 5.17
CA GLY A 253 5.17 5.36 3.71
C GLY A 253 4.16 6.28 3.03
N ARG A 254 3.40 7.10 3.79
CA ARG A 254 2.28 7.91 3.29
C ARG A 254 2.61 8.66 1.99
N ARG A 255 3.66 9.48 2.02
CA ARG A 255 4.04 10.31 0.87
C ARG A 255 4.47 9.49 -0.35
N LEU A 256 5.10 8.34 -0.11
CA LEU A 256 5.49 7.46 -1.22
C LEU A 256 4.25 6.79 -1.84
N ALA A 257 3.32 6.32 -1.02
CA ALA A 257 2.06 5.75 -1.50
C ALA A 257 1.23 6.77 -2.29
N GLU A 258 1.11 8.00 -1.79
CA GLU A 258 0.45 9.11 -2.49
C GLU A 258 1.12 9.39 -3.84
N THR A 259 2.45 9.48 -3.90
CA THR A 259 3.18 9.69 -5.17
C THR A 259 2.99 8.52 -6.14
N MET A 260 3.06 7.26 -5.68
CA MET A 260 2.85 6.10 -6.53
C MET A 260 1.43 6.08 -7.11
N LEU A 261 0.42 6.35 -6.28
CA LEU A 261 -0.97 6.42 -6.72
C LEU A 261 -1.18 7.57 -7.70
N LYS A 262 -0.70 8.77 -7.38
CA LYS A 262 -0.74 9.95 -8.25
C LYS A 262 -0.22 9.62 -9.64
N VAL A 263 1.01 9.13 -9.71
CA VAL A 263 1.67 8.80 -10.97
C VAL A 263 0.91 7.70 -11.72
N CYS A 264 0.42 6.69 -11.02
CA CYS A 264 -0.36 5.62 -11.63
C CYS A 264 -1.65 6.16 -12.26
N ILE A 265 -2.41 7.00 -11.56
CA ILE A 265 -3.64 7.59 -12.08
C ILE A 265 -3.35 8.55 -13.24
N GLU A 266 -2.32 9.39 -13.15
CA GLU A 266 -1.89 10.28 -14.24
C GLU A 266 -1.58 9.50 -15.52
N GLU A 267 -0.74 8.47 -15.44
CA GLU A 267 -0.31 7.72 -16.62
C GLU A 267 -1.40 6.79 -17.15
N LEU A 268 -2.25 6.24 -16.28
CA LEU A 268 -3.41 5.44 -16.67
C LEU A 268 -4.42 6.30 -17.45
N LEU A 269 -4.80 7.47 -16.93
CA LEU A 269 -5.78 8.35 -17.58
C LEU A 269 -5.27 8.90 -18.92
N LYS A 270 -3.97 9.22 -19.01
CA LYS A 270 -3.38 9.66 -20.28
C LYS A 270 -3.41 8.58 -21.36
N ARG A 271 -3.21 7.31 -20.96
CA ARG A 271 -3.01 6.21 -21.91
C ARG A 271 -4.28 5.45 -22.24
N PHE A 272 -5.15 5.30 -21.25
CA PHE A 272 -6.38 4.51 -21.31
C PHE A 272 -7.54 5.34 -20.75
N PRO A 273 -7.88 6.51 -21.33
CA PRO A 273 -8.90 7.41 -20.79
C PRO A 273 -10.29 6.76 -20.69
N ASP A 274 -10.52 5.70 -21.48
CA ASP A 274 -11.76 4.96 -21.59
C ASP A 274 -11.76 3.63 -20.83
N PHE A 275 -10.80 3.38 -19.93
CA PHE A 275 -10.74 2.12 -19.20
C PHE A 275 -12.06 1.78 -18.50
N GLU A 276 -12.41 0.50 -18.42
CA GLU A 276 -13.62 0.03 -17.75
C GLU A 276 -13.34 -1.31 -17.06
N VAL A 277 -13.73 -1.43 -15.80
CA VAL A 277 -13.73 -2.72 -15.10
C VAL A 277 -14.93 -3.53 -15.60
N LYS A 278 -14.66 -4.70 -16.16
CA LYS A 278 -15.71 -5.63 -16.63
C LYS A 278 -15.76 -6.86 -15.75
N GLY A 279 -16.95 -7.44 -15.62
CA GLY A 279 -17.17 -8.67 -14.87
C GLY A 279 -17.15 -8.50 -13.36
N GLU A 280 -17.07 -9.63 -12.65
CA GLU A 280 -17.08 -9.68 -11.20
C GLU A 280 -15.69 -9.44 -10.61
N VAL A 281 -15.57 -8.42 -9.76
CA VAL A 281 -14.36 -8.17 -8.98
C VAL A 281 -14.28 -9.14 -7.81
N LYS A 282 -13.23 -9.97 -7.77
CA LYS A 282 -13.03 -10.90 -6.64
C LYS A 282 -12.21 -10.23 -5.55
N ARG A 283 -12.79 -10.15 -4.35
CA ARG A 283 -12.12 -9.65 -3.16
C ARG A 283 -11.40 -10.78 -2.42
N MET A 284 -10.34 -10.40 -1.71
CA MET A 284 -9.70 -11.30 -0.77
C MET A 284 -10.55 -11.39 0.49
N ARG A 285 -10.72 -12.59 1.04
CA ARG A 285 -11.28 -12.78 2.37
C ARG A 285 -10.27 -12.30 3.40
N SER A 286 -10.51 -11.12 3.97
CA SER A 286 -9.70 -10.54 5.03
C SER A 286 -10.58 -9.72 5.96
N ASN A 287 -10.28 -9.73 7.25
CA ASN A 287 -10.83 -8.75 8.20
C ASN A 287 -9.96 -7.49 8.32
N PHE A 288 -8.73 -7.51 7.79
CA PHE A 288 -7.74 -6.45 7.99
C PHE A 288 -7.56 -5.56 6.75
N LEU A 289 -7.49 -6.16 5.57
CA LEU A 289 -7.24 -5.45 4.31
C LEU A 289 -8.46 -5.46 3.40
N ASN A 290 -8.77 -4.32 2.80
CA ASN A 290 -9.80 -4.22 1.77
C ASN A 290 -9.24 -4.58 0.38
N SER A 291 -8.84 -5.84 0.19
CA SER A 291 -8.06 -6.26 -0.98
C SER A 291 -8.89 -6.78 -2.15
N ILE A 292 -8.42 -6.49 -3.37
CA ILE A 292 -8.91 -7.07 -4.62
C ILE A 292 -7.87 -8.07 -5.13
N LYS A 293 -8.30 -9.34 -5.31
CA LYS A 293 -7.43 -10.42 -5.81
C LYS A 293 -7.57 -10.68 -7.30
N HIS A 294 -8.68 -10.28 -7.91
CA HIS A 294 -8.88 -10.37 -9.36
C HIS A 294 -9.73 -9.22 -9.86
N MET A 295 -9.29 -8.57 -10.94
CA MET A 295 -10.03 -7.50 -11.60
C MET A 295 -9.67 -7.42 -13.08
N GLU A 296 -10.65 -7.65 -13.94
CA GLU A 296 -10.50 -7.54 -15.38
C GLU A 296 -10.81 -6.11 -15.84
N VAL A 297 -9.88 -5.50 -16.57
CA VAL A 297 -10.01 -4.12 -17.05
C VAL A 297 -9.84 -4.09 -18.55
N HIS A 298 -10.83 -3.51 -19.23
CA HIS A 298 -10.91 -3.29 -20.67
C HIS A 298 -10.55 -1.84 -20.98
N TYR A 299 -9.93 -1.57 -22.12
CA TYR A 299 -9.52 -0.22 -22.54
C TYR A 299 -9.21 -0.20 -24.04
N SER A 300 -9.30 0.96 -24.68
CA SER A 300 -8.80 1.13 -26.05
C SER A 300 -7.27 1.00 -26.11
N GLY A 301 -6.78 0.37 -27.18
CA GLY A 301 -5.38 -0.08 -27.33
C GLY A 301 -4.35 1.02 -27.50
#